data_AF-A0A2K3JQQ7-F1
#
_entry.id   AF-A0A2K3JQQ7-F1
#
_cell.length_a   1.000
_cell.length_b   1.000
_cell.length_c   1.000
_cell.angle_alpha   90.00
_cell.angle_beta   90.00
_cell.angle_gamma   90.00
#
_symmetry.space_group_name_H-M   'P 1'
#
loop_
_entity.id
_entity.type
_entity.pdbx_description
1 polymer ?
#
loop_
_entity_poly.entity_id
_entity_poly.type
_entity_poly.pdbx_seq_one_letter_code
_entity_poly.pdbx_strand_id
1 'polypeptide(L)'
;MGTIVPYPYPTHCHPLCRCSTPSRIRHQDMPNLRRDDCISIVDGSKNLRATDITCGPGHGISIGSLGEGGAKEFVSGITVNGAKFSGTTNGVRIKTWQGGSGSASNIKFQNIQMNNVTNPIIIDQNYCDQESPCQQQKSSVQIRNVLYQNIKGTSASDVAVQFNCSQNFPCQGIVLQNIDLELEGGGEAKASCNNVKLSYRGNVSPRCNYIEEMNELGGLKRLIE
;
A
#
# COMPACT_ATOMS: atom_id res chain seq x y z
N MET A 1 -22.57 -26.54 -5.20
CA MET A 1 -21.91 -26.52 -3.87
C MET A 1 -20.48 -26.95 -4.07
N GLY A 2 -19.54 -26.01 -4.13
CA GLY A 2 -18.12 -26.31 -4.34
C GLY A 2 -17.40 -26.37 -3.01
N THR A 3 -16.78 -27.52 -2.72
CA THR A 3 -15.91 -27.76 -1.59
C THR A 3 -14.62 -26.94 -1.70
N ILE A 4 -14.28 -26.16 -0.67
CA ILE A 4 -13.01 -25.44 -0.56
C ILE A 4 -11.96 -26.44 -0.07
N VAL A 5 -11.00 -26.76 -0.93
CA VAL A 5 -9.84 -27.58 -0.58
C VAL A 5 -8.78 -26.67 0.06
N PRO A 6 -8.24 -26.99 1.24
CA PRO A 6 -7.12 -26.24 1.81
C PRO A 6 -5.83 -26.68 1.10
N TYR A 7 -5.31 -25.85 0.19
CA TYR A 7 -3.96 -26.01 -0.37
C TYR A 7 -3.12 -24.74 -0.11
N PRO A 8 -1.78 -24.88 0.02
CA PRO A 8 -0.90 -24.00 0.79
C PRO A 8 -0.30 -22.86 -0.04
N TYR A 9 -1.11 -22.21 -0.88
CA TYR A 9 -0.67 -21.09 -1.72
C TYR A 9 -1.26 -19.77 -1.22
N PRO A 10 -0.60 -18.62 -1.50
CA PRO A 10 -1.17 -17.30 -1.23
C PRO A 10 -2.62 -17.26 -1.75
N THR A 11 -3.54 -16.72 -0.94
CA THR A 11 -4.93 -16.57 -1.39
C THR A 11 -4.95 -15.55 -2.53
N HIS A 12 -4.85 -16.03 -3.76
CA HIS A 12 -5.12 -15.27 -4.95
C HIS A 12 -6.62 -14.99 -5.00
N CYS A 13 -6.99 -13.73 -4.76
CA CYS A 13 -8.39 -13.33 -4.84
C CYS A 13 -8.77 -13.16 -6.31
N HIS A 14 -9.30 -14.22 -6.91
CA HIS A 14 -9.85 -14.18 -8.28
C HIS A 14 -11.03 -13.17 -8.35
N PRO A 15 -11.26 -12.47 -9.49
CA PRO A 15 -12.32 -11.46 -9.66
C PRO A 15 -13.77 -11.91 -9.35
N LEU A 16 -14.00 -13.21 -9.13
CA LEU A 16 -15.31 -13.78 -8.75
C LEU A 16 -15.37 -14.25 -7.29
N CYS A 17 -14.26 -14.18 -6.54
CA CYS A 17 -14.19 -14.68 -5.18
C CYS A 17 -14.34 -13.53 -4.17
N ARG A 18 -15.31 -13.66 -3.26
CA ARG A 18 -15.24 -12.95 -1.97
C ARG A 18 -14.14 -13.60 -1.15
N CYS A 19 -13.05 -12.89 -0.91
CA CYS A 19 -12.04 -13.29 0.08
C CYS A 19 -12.57 -12.96 1.48
N SER A 20 -13.59 -13.70 1.92
CA SER A 20 -13.96 -13.81 3.33
C SER A 20 -13.31 -15.08 3.84
N THR A 21 -12.33 -14.97 4.73
CA THR A 21 -11.81 -16.14 5.46
C THR A 21 -12.59 -16.27 6.77
N PRO A 22 -13.61 -17.16 6.88
CA PRO A 22 -14.17 -17.54 8.17
C PRO A 22 -13.26 -18.61 8.78
N SER A 23 -12.06 -18.23 9.18
CA SER A 23 -11.20 -19.04 10.04
C SER A 23 -9.97 -18.21 10.43
N ARG A 24 -9.69 -18.15 11.73
CA ARG A 24 -8.44 -17.60 12.24
C ARG A 24 -7.27 -18.43 11.69
N ILE A 25 -6.67 -18.02 10.58
CA ILE A 25 -5.39 -18.57 10.13
C ILE A 25 -4.30 -17.93 10.99
N ARG A 26 -3.97 -18.58 12.11
CA ARG A 26 -2.77 -18.24 12.89
C ARG A 26 -1.57 -18.83 12.16
N HIS A 27 -0.79 -17.99 11.47
CA HIS A 27 0.50 -18.34 10.88
C HIS A 27 1.59 -18.59 11.96
N GLN A 28 1.29 -19.32 13.04
CA GLN A 28 2.25 -19.57 14.12
C GLN A 28 3.04 -20.88 13.97
N ASP A 29 2.64 -21.83 13.11
CA ASP A 29 3.20 -23.20 13.15
C ASP A 29 4.07 -23.65 11.95
N MET A 30 4.64 -22.75 11.14
CA MET A 30 5.51 -23.17 10.01
C MET A 30 6.81 -22.35 9.92
N PRO A 31 7.96 -22.89 10.37
CA PRO A 31 9.23 -22.15 10.44
C PRO A 31 9.85 -21.79 9.07
N ASN A 32 9.44 -22.45 7.97
CA ASN A 32 10.16 -22.38 6.68
C ASN A 32 9.30 -21.96 5.48
N LEU A 33 8.17 -21.25 5.68
CA LEU A 33 7.32 -20.78 4.58
C LEU A 33 6.77 -19.37 4.81
N ARG A 34 7.62 -18.34 4.93
CA ARG A 34 7.13 -16.95 5.16
C ARG A 34 8.00 -15.90 4.50
N ARG A 35 7.72 -15.57 3.24
CA ARG A 35 8.33 -14.42 2.55
C ARG A 35 7.46 -13.85 1.42
N ASP A 36 6.14 -14.01 1.50
CA ASP A 36 5.23 -13.56 0.44
C ASP A 36 3.98 -12.84 1.00
N ASP A 37 3.15 -12.31 0.10
CA ASP A 37 1.95 -11.53 0.42
C ASP A 37 0.89 -12.38 1.17
N CYS A 38 0.27 -11.78 2.18
CA CYS A 38 -0.93 -12.29 2.85
C CYS A 38 -2.12 -12.33 1.88
N ILE A 39 -2.30 -11.27 1.09
CA ILE A 39 -3.24 -11.21 -0.03
C ILE A 39 -2.56 -10.47 -1.19
N SER A 40 -2.60 -11.06 -2.38
CA SER A 40 -2.16 -10.43 -3.62
C SER A 40 -3.34 -10.19 -4.56
N ILE A 41 -3.50 -8.96 -5.02
CA ILE A 41 -4.57 -8.49 -5.92
C ILE A 41 -3.93 -8.00 -7.21
N VAL A 42 -4.12 -8.74 -8.30
CA VAL A 42 -3.45 -8.51 -9.59
C VAL A 42 -4.43 -8.06 -10.67
N ASP A 43 -3.95 -7.93 -11.91
CA ASP A 43 -4.73 -7.53 -13.08
C ASP A 43 -6.09 -8.24 -13.21
N GLY A 44 -7.06 -7.54 -13.77
CA GLY A 44 -8.42 -8.02 -13.98
C GLY A 44 -9.31 -7.99 -12.72
N SER A 45 -8.75 -7.75 -11.54
CA SER A 45 -9.49 -7.71 -10.27
C SER A 45 -10.49 -6.54 -10.23
N LYS A 46 -11.77 -6.86 -10.02
CA LYS A 46 -12.86 -5.89 -9.94
C LYS A 46 -13.82 -6.19 -8.80
N ASN A 47 -14.30 -5.15 -8.11
CA ASN A 47 -15.37 -5.25 -7.10
C ASN A 47 -15.09 -6.26 -5.96
N LEU A 48 -13.82 -6.36 -5.56
CA LEU A 48 -13.36 -7.28 -4.54
C LEU A 48 -13.53 -6.70 -3.13
N ARG A 49 -13.98 -7.53 -2.20
CA ARG A 49 -14.05 -7.21 -0.77
C ARG A 49 -13.29 -8.25 0.06
N ALA A 50 -12.34 -7.78 0.85
CA ALA A 50 -11.62 -8.57 1.85
C ALA A 50 -11.95 -8.00 3.25
N THR A 51 -12.44 -8.86 4.15
CA THR A 51 -12.91 -8.43 5.47
C THR A 51 -12.33 -9.29 6.59
N ASP A 52 -12.00 -8.67 7.72
CA ASP A 52 -11.61 -9.35 8.96
C ASP A 52 -10.40 -10.29 8.81
N ILE A 53 -9.40 -9.83 8.05
CA ILE A 53 -8.18 -10.57 7.75
C ILE A 53 -7.13 -10.35 8.85
N THR A 54 -6.40 -11.40 9.22
CA THR A 54 -5.22 -11.27 10.10
C THR A 54 -3.98 -11.77 9.38
N CYS A 55 -2.99 -10.89 9.22
CA CYS A 55 -1.70 -11.18 8.59
C CYS A 55 -0.60 -11.18 9.66
N GLY A 56 0.10 -12.31 9.80
CA GLY A 56 1.34 -12.41 10.58
C GLY A 56 2.57 -12.15 9.70
N PRO A 57 3.79 -12.50 10.12
CA PRO A 57 5.01 -12.22 9.37
C PRO A 57 4.94 -12.64 7.90
N GLY A 58 5.31 -11.73 6.99
CA GLY A 58 5.11 -11.82 5.55
C GLY A 58 5.06 -10.43 4.90
N HIS A 59 4.63 -10.34 3.63
CA HIS A 59 4.63 -9.07 2.89
C HIS A 59 3.39 -8.19 3.07
N GLY A 60 2.35 -8.66 3.77
CA GLY A 60 1.12 -7.89 3.97
C GLY A 60 0.13 -8.01 2.81
N ILE A 61 -0.71 -7.00 2.59
CA ILE A 61 -1.69 -6.98 1.50
C ILE A 61 -1.19 -6.08 0.38
N SER A 62 -1.06 -6.66 -0.81
CA SER A 62 -0.52 -5.98 -1.99
C SER A 62 -1.53 -5.94 -3.13
N ILE A 63 -1.69 -4.76 -3.72
CA ILE A 63 -2.23 -4.60 -5.07
C ILE A 63 -1.04 -4.49 -6.02
N GLY A 64 -0.96 -5.42 -6.96
CA GLY A 64 0.14 -5.56 -7.91
C GLY A 64 1.18 -6.64 -7.53
N SER A 65 2.34 -6.65 -8.17
CA SER A 65 2.78 -5.64 -9.15
C SER A 65 1.85 -5.52 -10.34
N LEU A 66 1.66 -4.29 -10.82
CA LEU A 66 0.93 -4.02 -12.05
C LEU A 66 1.84 -3.42 -13.14
N GLY A 67 1.62 -3.77 -14.40
CA GLY A 67 2.25 -3.16 -15.56
C GLY A 67 3.65 -3.70 -15.90
N GLU A 68 3.98 -4.91 -15.45
CA GLU A 68 5.26 -5.56 -15.75
C GLU A 68 5.50 -5.65 -17.26
N GLY A 69 6.74 -5.43 -17.70
CA GLY A 69 7.08 -5.45 -19.13
C GLY A 69 6.33 -4.42 -19.99
N GLY A 70 5.81 -3.35 -19.40
CA GLY A 70 4.99 -2.35 -20.10
C GLY A 70 3.53 -2.76 -20.30
N ALA A 71 3.08 -3.82 -19.63
CA ALA A 71 1.71 -4.32 -19.74
C ALA A 71 0.66 -3.27 -19.38
N LYS A 72 -0.53 -3.42 -19.99
CA LYS A 72 -1.69 -2.58 -19.73
C LYS A 72 -2.66 -3.29 -18.80
N GLU A 73 -2.69 -2.90 -17.54
CA GLU A 73 -3.39 -3.64 -16.48
C GLU A 73 -4.37 -2.77 -15.68
N PHE A 74 -5.40 -3.41 -15.15
CA PHE A 74 -6.54 -2.76 -14.55
C PHE A 74 -7.00 -3.45 -13.26
N VAL A 75 -7.05 -2.65 -12.19
CA VAL A 75 -7.66 -3.05 -10.92
C VAL A 75 -8.68 -1.99 -10.52
N SER A 76 -9.88 -2.39 -10.08
CA SER A 76 -10.87 -1.41 -9.63
C SER A 76 -11.87 -1.90 -8.58
N GLY A 77 -12.35 -0.98 -7.73
CA GLY A 77 -13.42 -1.28 -6.79
C GLY A 77 -13.00 -2.25 -5.68
N ILE A 78 -11.79 -2.07 -5.14
CA ILE A 78 -11.24 -2.92 -4.09
C ILE A 78 -11.58 -2.34 -2.72
N THR A 79 -12.01 -3.17 -1.79
CA THR A 79 -12.21 -2.78 -0.39
C THR A 79 -11.59 -3.80 0.55
N VAL A 80 -10.63 -3.36 1.36
CA VAL A 80 -10.07 -4.10 2.48
C VAL A 80 -10.58 -3.44 3.76
N ASN A 81 -11.26 -4.20 4.62
CA ASN A 81 -11.88 -3.67 5.82
C ASN A 81 -11.64 -4.56 7.04
N GLY A 82 -11.20 -4.01 8.17
CA GLY A 82 -11.04 -4.78 9.41
C GLY A 82 -9.76 -5.64 9.45
N ALA A 83 -8.73 -5.29 8.68
CA ALA A 83 -7.49 -6.06 8.63
C ALA A 83 -6.59 -5.79 9.85
N LYS A 84 -5.87 -6.82 10.30
CA LYS A 84 -4.87 -6.74 11.37
C LYS A 84 -3.52 -7.26 10.88
N PHE A 85 -2.47 -6.48 11.08
CA PHE A 85 -1.11 -6.82 10.68
C PHE A 85 -0.20 -6.94 11.90
N SER A 86 0.65 -7.95 11.93
CA SER A 86 1.65 -8.13 12.99
C SER A 86 2.97 -8.63 12.41
N GLY A 87 4.05 -7.86 12.59
CA GLY A 87 5.39 -8.25 12.18
C GLY A 87 5.56 -8.43 10.67
N THR A 88 4.72 -7.79 9.85
CA THR A 88 4.82 -7.83 8.38
C THR A 88 5.81 -6.80 7.87
N THR A 89 6.40 -7.07 6.71
CA THR A 89 7.25 -6.08 6.03
C THR A 89 6.45 -4.93 5.44
N ASN A 90 5.18 -5.15 5.07
CA ASN A 90 4.27 -4.08 4.66
C ASN A 90 2.89 -4.26 5.30
N GLY A 91 2.14 -3.17 5.43
CA GLY A 91 0.71 -3.21 5.77
C GLY A 91 -0.11 -3.32 4.49
N VAL A 92 -0.51 -2.16 3.96
CA VAL A 92 -1.25 -2.05 2.70
C VAL A 92 -0.39 -1.38 1.63
N ARG A 93 -0.16 -2.11 0.54
CA ARG A 93 0.78 -1.73 -0.52
C ARG A 93 0.08 -1.68 -1.87
N ILE A 94 0.37 -0.64 -2.67
CA ILE A 94 0.08 -0.61 -4.11
C ILE A 94 1.42 -0.51 -4.84
N LYS A 95 1.71 -1.45 -5.73
CA LYS A 95 3.00 -1.54 -6.43
C LYS A 95 2.76 -1.60 -7.94
N THR A 96 3.37 -0.70 -8.69
CA THR A 96 3.27 -0.69 -10.17
C THR A 96 4.65 -0.48 -10.79
N TRP A 97 4.93 -1.18 -11.88
CA TRP A 97 6.16 -1.07 -12.63
C TRP A 97 6.23 0.24 -13.41
N GLN A 98 7.44 0.80 -13.51
CA GLN A 98 7.72 1.85 -14.47
C GLN A 98 7.54 1.34 -15.90
N GLY A 99 7.00 2.18 -16.80
CA GLY A 99 6.72 1.81 -18.19
C GLY A 99 5.37 1.12 -18.38
N GLY A 100 4.74 0.61 -17.31
CA GLY A 100 3.40 0.05 -17.34
C GLY A 100 2.32 1.04 -17.76
N SER A 101 1.12 0.55 -18.04
CA SER A 101 -0.04 1.39 -18.40
C SER A 101 -1.36 0.80 -17.88
N GLY A 102 -2.46 1.54 -18.00
CA GLY A 102 -3.76 1.13 -17.46
C GLY A 102 -4.12 1.89 -16.19
N SER A 103 -4.86 1.28 -15.25
CA SER A 103 -5.27 1.99 -14.03
C SER A 103 -5.59 1.11 -12.83
N ALA A 104 -5.19 1.56 -11.64
CA ALA A 104 -5.65 1.05 -10.34
C ALA A 104 -6.55 2.10 -9.68
N SER A 105 -7.83 1.80 -9.46
CA SER A 105 -8.78 2.84 -9.06
C SER A 105 -9.89 2.44 -8.10
N ASN A 106 -10.42 3.41 -7.35
CA ASN A 106 -11.53 3.22 -6.42
C ASN A 106 -11.19 2.14 -5.38
N ILE A 107 -10.09 2.35 -4.65
CA ILE A 107 -9.54 1.41 -3.67
C ILE A 107 -9.78 1.96 -2.27
N LYS A 108 -10.18 1.11 -1.33
CA LYS A 108 -10.45 1.49 0.06
C LYS A 108 -9.75 0.55 1.01
N PHE A 109 -8.93 1.11 1.89
CA PHE A 109 -8.31 0.44 3.03
C PHE A 109 -8.90 1.04 4.31
N GLN A 110 -9.68 0.27 5.05
CA GLN A 110 -10.53 0.78 6.14
C GLN A 110 -10.37 -0.03 7.42
N ASN A 111 -10.37 0.66 8.56
CA ASN A 111 -10.41 0.04 9.90
C ASN A 111 -9.27 -0.98 10.08
N ILE A 112 -8.04 -0.52 9.92
CA ILE A 112 -6.85 -1.39 9.93
C ILE A 112 -6.05 -1.17 11.21
N GLN A 113 -5.59 -2.27 11.81
CA GLN A 113 -4.69 -2.26 12.97
C GLN A 113 -3.32 -2.80 12.57
N MET A 114 -2.26 -2.11 12.98
CA MET A 114 -0.87 -2.48 12.67
C MET A 114 -0.06 -2.62 13.96
N ASN A 115 0.73 -3.67 14.05
CA ASN A 115 1.66 -3.89 15.14
C ASN A 115 3.01 -4.26 14.56
N ASN A 116 4.00 -3.40 14.80
CA ASN A 116 5.38 -3.61 14.40
C ASN A 116 5.48 -3.95 12.89
N VAL A 117 4.83 -3.15 12.06
CA VAL A 117 4.82 -3.33 10.59
C VAL A 117 5.92 -2.47 9.98
N THR A 118 6.83 -3.04 9.20
CA THR A 118 7.99 -2.27 8.70
C THR A 118 7.59 -1.10 7.81
N ASN A 119 6.66 -1.31 6.87
CA ASN A 119 6.16 -0.26 5.98
C ASN A 119 4.61 -0.26 5.96
N PRO A 120 3.96 0.44 6.91
CA PRO A 120 2.52 0.45 7.11
C PRO A 120 1.69 0.76 5.85
N ILE A 121 1.93 1.90 5.20
CA ILE A 121 1.15 2.37 4.05
C ILE A 121 2.11 2.74 2.92
N ILE A 122 2.02 2.03 1.79
CA ILE A 122 2.90 2.27 0.64
C ILE A 122 2.12 2.40 -0.66
N ILE A 123 2.50 3.39 -1.47
CA ILE A 123 2.32 3.38 -2.92
C ILE A 123 3.71 3.51 -3.55
N ASP A 124 4.07 2.57 -4.40
CA ASP A 124 5.29 2.62 -5.21
C ASP A 124 4.96 2.43 -6.69
N GLN A 125 4.96 3.52 -7.44
CA GLN A 125 4.80 3.50 -8.90
C GLN A 125 6.12 3.46 -9.66
N ASN A 126 7.24 3.50 -8.94
CA ASN A 126 8.58 3.49 -9.51
C ASN A 126 9.25 2.12 -9.37
N TYR A 127 8.45 1.06 -9.21
CA TYR A 127 8.97 -0.28 -9.01
C TYR A 127 9.75 -0.74 -10.25
N CYS A 128 10.95 -1.25 -10.01
CA CYS A 128 11.73 -1.98 -10.98
C CYS A 128 12.67 -2.98 -10.29
N ASP A 129 13.13 -3.97 -11.03
CA ASP A 129 13.95 -5.10 -10.53
C ASP A 129 15.46 -4.90 -10.72
N GLN A 130 15.90 -3.68 -11.01
CA GLN A 130 17.30 -3.36 -11.26
C GLN A 130 18.00 -2.87 -9.99
N GLU A 131 19.30 -3.18 -9.84
CA GLU A 131 20.12 -2.70 -8.72
C GLU A 131 20.34 -1.18 -8.72
N SER A 132 20.15 -0.53 -9.88
CA SER A 132 20.25 0.91 -10.04
C SER A 132 18.87 1.55 -10.21
N PRO A 133 18.66 2.81 -9.76
CA PRO A 133 17.41 3.51 -9.96
C PRO A 133 17.05 3.54 -11.44
N CYS A 134 15.90 2.96 -11.78
CA CYS A 134 15.46 2.91 -13.16
C CYS A 134 15.21 4.31 -13.69
N GLN A 135 15.58 4.51 -14.96
CA GLN A 135 15.30 5.77 -15.65
C GLN A 135 13.79 6.01 -15.64
N GLN A 136 13.38 7.21 -15.22
CA GLN A 136 11.98 7.63 -15.21
C GLN A 136 11.34 7.37 -16.59
N GLN A 137 10.39 6.44 -16.63
CA GLN A 137 9.69 6.08 -17.85
C GLN A 137 8.53 7.04 -18.13
N LYS A 138 8.18 7.17 -19.41
CA LYS A 138 7.11 8.06 -19.87
C LYS A 138 5.70 7.58 -19.53
N SER A 139 5.52 6.33 -19.11
CA SER A 139 4.25 5.72 -18.76
C SER A 139 4.30 5.03 -17.39
N SER A 140 3.17 5.05 -16.69
CA SER A 140 2.93 4.24 -15.49
C SER A 140 1.43 3.93 -15.39
N VAL A 141 1.06 2.92 -14.61
CA VAL A 141 -0.34 2.61 -14.28
C VAL A 141 -0.92 3.79 -13.50
N GLN A 142 -2.01 4.41 -13.98
CA GLN A 142 -2.62 5.54 -13.26
C GLN A 142 -3.30 5.07 -11.97
N ILE A 143 -2.78 5.50 -10.82
CA ILE A 143 -3.42 5.30 -9.52
C ILE A 143 -4.37 6.47 -9.23
N ARG A 144 -5.63 6.17 -8.93
CA ARG A 144 -6.63 7.21 -8.61
C ARG A 144 -7.70 6.78 -7.61
N ASN A 145 -8.20 7.73 -6.82
CA ASN A 145 -9.28 7.52 -5.86
C ASN A 145 -8.97 6.39 -4.86
N VAL A 146 -7.93 6.58 -4.06
CA VAL A 146 -7.54 5.65 -2.99
C VAL A 146 -7.86 6.28 -1.64
N LEU A 147 -8.63 5.57 -0.82
CA LEU A 147 -8.98 5.99 0.53
C LEU A 147 -8.28 5.10 1.54
N TYR A 148 -7.49 5.71 2.42
CA TYR A 148 -7.01 5.11 3.66
C TYR A 148 -7.80 5.73 4.81
N GLN A 149 -8.52 4.90 5.57
CA GLN A 149 -9.43 5.38 6.60
C GLN A 149 -9.31 4.56 7.89
N ASN A 150 -9.20 5.25 9.04
CA ASN A 150 -9.19 4.62 10.37
C ASN A 150 -8.07 3.56 10.46
N ILE A 151 -6.83 3.97 10.18
CA ILE A 151 -5.66 3.08 10.25
C ILE A 151 -4.84 3.49 11.46
N LYS A 152 -4.60 2.54 12.37
CA LYS A 152 -3.88 2.81 13.63
C LYS A 152 -2.83 1.76 13.94
N GLY A 153 -1.79 2.15 14.68
CA GLY A 153 -0.82 1.21 15.22
C GLY A 153 0.63 1.67 15.13
N THR A 154 1.55 0.71 15.01
CA THR A 154 2.99 0.99 15.06
C THR A 154 3.75 0.55 13.81
N SER A 155 4.72 1.38 13.44
CA SER A 155 5.67 1.16 12.36
C SER A 155 7.00 0.63 12.92
N ALA A 156 7.57 -0.41 12.31
CA ALA A 156 8.90 -0.89 12.69
C ALA A 156 10.03 -0.03 12.09
N SER A 157 9.70 0.90 11.19
CA SER A 157 10.66 1.84 10.59
C SER A 157 10.18 3.29 10.74
N ASP A 158 11.11 4.22 10.61
CA ASP A 158 10.85 5.66 10.69
C ASP A 158 9.75 6.13 9.73
N VAL A 159 9.69 5.58 8.52
CA VAL A 159 8.74 6.05 7.48
C VAL A 159 7.51 5.15 7.46
N ALA A 160 6.45 5.59 8.12
CA ALA A 160 5.20 4.82 8.19
C ALA A 160 4.32 4.98 6.94
N VAL A 161 4.37 6.14 6.29
CA VAL A 161 3.59 6.44 5.09
C VAL A 161 4.54 6.82 3.96
N GLN A 162 4.56 6.02 2.89
CA GLN A 162 5.40 6.26 1.73
C GLN A 162 4.57 6.30 0.46
N PHE A 163 4.55 7.44 -0.22
CA PHE A 163 3.93 7.59 -1.54
C PHE A 163 5.00 8.01 -2.53
N ASN A 164 5.45 7.08 -3.36
CA ASN A 164 6.41 7.32 -4.42
C ASN A 164 5.71 7.18 -5.78
N CYS A 165 5.02 8.25 -6.18
CA CYS A 165 4.26 8.25 -7.42
C CYS A 165 5.11 8.73 -8.61
N SER A 166 4.70 8.34 -9.81
CA SER A 166 5.37 8.76 -11.05
C SER A 166 5.21 10.26 -11.26
N GLN A 167 6.27 10.95 -11.68
CA GLN A 167 6.21 12.38 -12.04
C GLN A 167 5.27 12.63 -13.23
N ASN A 168 5.27 11.72 -14.21
CA ASN A 168 4.44 11.82 -15.42
C ASN A 168 2.99 11.37 -15.19
N PHE A 169 2.77 10.47 -14.21
CA PHE A 169 1.46 9.93 -13.86
C PHE A 169 1.22 10.03 -12.34
N PRO A 170 1.12 11.26 -11.81
CA PRO A 170 1.00 11.48 -10.37
C PRO A 170 -0.24 10.79 -9.82
N CYS A 171 -0.18 10.36 -8.56
CA CYS A 171 -1.32 9.74 -7.88
C CYS A 171 -2.41 10.79 -7.61
N GLN A 172 -3.66 10.46 -7.97
CA GLN A 172 -4.77 11.40 -7.93
C GLN A 172 -5.85 11.01 -6.93
N GLY A 173 -6.33 11.96 -6.13
CA GLY A 173 -7.44 11.71 -5.20
C GLY A 173 -7.09 10.69 -4.12
N ILE A 174 -5.89 10.81 -3.55
CA ILE A 174 -5.46 10.00 -2.41
C ILE A 174 -5.95 10.68 -1.13
N VAL A 175 -6.76 9.99 -0.34
CA VAL A 175 -7.35 10.52 0.89
C VAL A 175 -6.82 9.75 2.08
N LEU A 176 -6.24 10.48 3.04
CA LEU A 176 -5.86 9.98 4.34
C LEU A 176 -6.87 10.49 5.38
N GLN A 177 -7.57 9.57 6.04
CA GLN A 177 -8.59 9.91 7.02
C GLN A 177 -8.38 9.15 8.33
N ASN A 178 -8.28 9.84 9.46
CA ASN A 178 -8.13 9.19 10.78
C ASN A 178 -6.97 8.18 10.80
N ILE A 179 -5.77 8.66 10.48
CA ILE A 179 -4.52 7.86 10.49
C ILE A 179 -3.75 8.18 11.76
N ASP A 180 -3.26 7.14 12.42
CA ASP A 180 -2.61 7.24 13.72
C ASP A 180 -1.52 6.18 13.82
N LEU A 181 -0.35 6.47 13.23
CA LEU A 181 0.79 5.57 13.17
C LEU A 181 1.97 6.17 13.92
N GLU A 182 2.52 5.40 14.85
CA GLU A 182 3.66 5.77 15.69
C GLU A 182 4.86 4.87 15.39
N LEU A 183 6.06 5.29 15.80
CA LEU A 183 7.22 4.43 15.73
C LEU A 183 7.14 3.36 16.85
N GLU A 184 7.43 2.11 16.50
CA GLU A 184 7.51 1.01 17.48
C GLU A 184 8.58 1.32 18.54
N GLY A 185 8.25 1.11 19.81
CA GLY A 185 9.12 1.50 20.93
C GLY A 185 8.99 2.97 21.35
N GLY A 186 8.14 3.75 20.68
CA GLY A 186 7.83 5.14 21.00
C GLY A 186 8.51 6.15 20.09
N GLY A 187 7.86 7.30 19.93
CA GLY A 187 8.32 8.39 19.07
C GLY A 187 7.44 8.62 17.85
N GLU A 188 7.74 9.68 17.11
CA GLU A 188 6.98 10.08 15.93
C GLU A 188 7.41 9.29 14.70
N ALA A 189 6.45 8.65 14.03
CA ALA A 189 6.66 8.15 12.68
C ALA A 189 6.69 9.32 11.68
N LYS A 190 7.24 9.07 10.49
CA LYS A 190 7.39 10.05 9.40
C LYS A 190 6.60 9.61 8.16
N ALA A 191 6.38 10.55 7.26
CA ALA A 191 5.84 10.28 5.93
C ALA A 191 6.76 10.85 4.84
N SER A 192 6.87 10.14 3.71
CA SER A 192 7.61 10.56 2.51
C SER A 192 6.69 10.48 1.29
N CYS A 193 6.51 11.59 0.58
CA CYS A 193 5.44 11.72 -0.41
C CYS A 193 5.90 12.52 -1.63
N ASN A 194 5.97 11.84 -2.78
CA ASN A 194 6.40 12.36 -4.06
C ASN A 194 5.27 12.22 -5.10
N ASN A 195 5.02 13.28 -5.87
CA ASN A 195 4.09 13.30 -7.00
C ASN A 195 2.67 12.80 -6.66
N VAL A 196 2.15 13.16 -5.50
CA VAL A 196 0.84 12.73 -5.01
C VAL A 196 -0.01 13.92 -4.60
N LYS A 197 -1.26 13.95 -5.06
CA LYS A 197 -2.25 14.94 -4.60
C LYS A 197 -3.06 14.35 -3.44
N LEU A 198 -2.78 14.84 -2.24
CA LEU A 198 -3.38 14.35 -0.99
C LEU A 198 -4.54 15.21 -0.51
N SER A 199 -5.43 14.58 0.23
CA SER A 199 -6.43 15.26 1.05
C SER A 199 -6.51 14.58 2.42
N TYR A 200 -6.51 15.39 3.46
CA TYR A 200 -6.56 14.93 4.84
C TYR A 200 -7.95 15.13 5.44
N ARG A 201 -8.41 14.18 6.26
CA ARG A 201 -9.69 14.28 7.00
C ARG A 201 -9.51 13.77 8.43
N GLY A 202 -9.99 14.54 9.41
CA GLY A 202 -9.82 14.19 10.82
C GLY A 202 -8.35 14.19 11.28
N ASN A 203 -8.04 13.40 12.30
CA ASN A 203 -6.66 13.30 12.78
C ASN A 203 -5.81 12.47 11.81
N VAL A 204 -4.64 12.97 11.43
CA VAL A 204 -3.72 12.22 10.56
C VAL A 204 -2.32 12.45 11.09
N SER A 205 -1.69 11.39 11.56
CA SER A 205 -0.28 11.30 11.93
C SER A 205 0.29 9.96 11.45
N PRO A 206 1.43 9.93 10.73
CA PRO A 206 2.20 11.09 10.26
C PRO A 206 1.56 11.75 9.03
N ARG A 207 1.91 13.02 8.78
CA ARG A 207 1.54 13.76 7.57
C ARG A 207 2.74 13.88 6.64
N CYS A 208 2.46 14.00 5.35
CA CYS A 208 3.49 14.30 4.36
C CYS A 208 3.96 15.73 4.61
N ASN A 209 5.20 15.88 5.06
CA ASN A 209 5.83 17.18 5.14
C ASN A 209 6.17 17.61 3.70
N TYR A 210 5.60 18.73 3.24
CA TYR A 210 5.98 19.34 1.96
C TYR A 210 7.45 19.79 2.06
N ILE A 211 8.40 19.00 1.55
CA ILE A 211 9.75 19.50 1.23
C ILE A 211 10.22 18.83 -0.06
N GLU A 212 10.03 19.54 -1.17
CA GLU A 212 11.03 19.75 -2.22
C GLU A 212 10.48 20.85 -3.16
N GLU A 213 10.62 22.11 -2.74
CA GLU A 213 10.73 23.19 -3.72
C GLU A 213 12.14 23.08 -4.32
N MET A 214 12.22 22.63 -5.58
CA MET A 214 13.34 22.97 -6.43
C MET A 214 13.32 24.48 -6.66
N ASN A 215 14.00 25.24 -5.82
CA ASN A 215 14.34 26.63 -6.14
C ASN A 215 15.55 26.62 -7.08
N GLU A 216 15.30 26.84 -8.36
CA GLU A 216 16.32 27.22 -9.36
C GLU A 216 16.91 28.61 -9.15
N LEU A 217 16.60 29.31 -8.05
CA LEU A 217 17.21 30.60 -7.72
C LEU A 217 17.52 30.64 -6.23
N GLY A 218 18.82 30.58 -5.90
CA GLY A 218 19.33 30.57 -4.54
C GLY A 218 18.69 31.66 -3.67
N GLY A 219 18.05 31.23 -2.58
CA GLY A 219 17.46 32.14 -1.60
C GLY A 219 16.82 31.36 -0.46
N LEU A 220 17.52 31.28 0.68
CA LEU A 220 16.99 30.71 1.92
C LEU A 220 15.98 31.72 2.53
N LYS A 221 14.71 31.35 2.63
CA LYS A 221 13.79 31.97 3.58
C LYS A 221 13.14 30.88 4.45
N ARG A 222 13.66 30.73 5.67
CA ARG A 222 12.91 30.14 6.79
C ARG A 222 11.84 31.14 7.22
N LEU A 223 10.59 30.68 7.31
CA LEU A 223 9.54 31.19 8.20
C LEU A 223 8.55 30.02 8.36
N ILE A 224 8.07 29.58 9.52
CA ILE A 224 8.16 29.96 10.94
C ILE A 224 7.84 28.67 11.75
N GLU A 225 8.34 28.66 12.99
CA GLU A 225 7.98 27.91 14.21
C GLU A 225 6.78 26.93 14.18
#